data_AF-A0A0F9AS20-F1
#
_entry.id   AF-A0A0F9AS20-F1
#
_cell.length_a   1.000
_cell.length_b   1.000
_cell.length_c   1.000
_cell.angle_alpha   90.00
_cell.angle_beta   90.00
_cell.angle_gamma   90.00
#
_symmetry.space_group_name_H-M   'P 1'
#
loop_
_entity.id
_entity.type
_entity.pdbx_description
1 polymer ?
#
loop_
_entity_poly.entity_id
_entity_poly.type
_entity_poly.pdbx_seq_one_letter_code
_entity_poly.pdbx_strand_id
1 'polypeptide(L)'
;MNWLQKTAFPVPEISPQEAAQEVETQSTDFTGVDWNSRYPLAGNVVSGLRVSEQIDNMSSINASLYQYEILPNVREVPMSDFGSPKPCDNFYARTDIERCRSLASEIRESGEIMPLIIVVDDKGPYILEGGHRFVALHELGVQTFPALVVVDLD
;
A
#
# COMPACT_ATOMS: atom_id res chain seq x y z
N MET A 1 20.67 -69.03 -5.58
CA MET A 1 19.40 -68.51 -6.13
C MET A 1 19.05 -67.24 -5.38
N ASN A 2 19.06 -66.11 -6.08
CA ASN A 2 19.10 -64.75 -5.52
C ASN A 2 17.68 -64.20 -5.31
N TRP A 3 17.50 -63.46 -4.21
CA TRP A 3 16.27 -62.76 -3.84
C TRP A 3 16.21 -61.38 -4.50
N LEU A 4 14.98 -60.83 -4.56
CA LEU A 4 14.58 -59.43 -4.84
C LEU A 4 14.55 -59.00 -6.31
N GLN A 5 13.34 -58.95 -6.89
CA GLN A 5 13.01 -57.95 -7.91
C GLN A 5 11.87 -57.06 -7.41
N LYS A 6 12.25 -55.81 -7.18
CA LYS A 6 11.39 -54.66 -6.89
C LYS A 6 10.51 -54.39 -8.10
N THR A 7 9.20 -54.28 -7.90
CA THR A 7 8.29 -53.69 -8.87
C THR A 7 8.57 -52.18 -8.95
N ALA A 8 9.19 -51.74 -10.05
CA ALA A 8 9.30 -50.32 -10.37
C ALA A 8 7.94 -49.83 -10.89
N PHE A 9 7.37 -48.82 -10.24
CA PHE A 9 6.26 -48.05 -10.82
C PHE A 9 6.82 -47.20 -11.98
N PRO A 10 6.10 -47.08 -13.11
CA PRO A 10 6.54 -46.21 -14.20
C PRO A 10 6.50 -44.77 -13.71
N VAL A 11 7.67 -44.11 -13.72
CA VAL A 11 7.75 -42.65 -13.65
C VAL A 11 7.26 -42.14 -15.02
N PRO A 12 6.26 -41.26 -15.09
CA PRO A 12 5.86 -40.68 -16.37
C PRO A 12 7.04 -39.89 -16.94
N GLU A 13 7.50 -40.29 -18.13
CA GLU A 13 8.40 -39.48 -18.96
C GLU A 13 7.63 -38.23 -19.40
N ILE A 14 7.97 -37.11 -18.77
CA ILE A 14 7.55 -35.79 -19.21
C ILE A 14 8.40 -35.42 -20.44
N SER A 15 7.72 -35.07 -21.54
CA SER A 15 8.38 -34.69 -22.79
C SER A 15 9.24 -33.43 -22.57
N PRO A 16 10.41 -33.28 -23.26
CA PRO A 16 11.21 -32.05 -23.21
C PRO A 16 10.45 -30.77 -23.59
N GLN A 17 9.25 -30.91 -24.17
CA GLN A 17 8.39 -29.81 -24.60
C GLN A 17 7.44 -29.31 -23.49
N GLU A 18 7.26 -30.05 -22.40
CA GLU A 18 6.43 -29.65 -21.25
C GLU A 18 7.21 -28.97 -20.13
N ALA A 19 8.55 -28.93 -20.21
CA ALA A 19 9.42 -28.21 -19.27
C ALA A 19 9.58 -26.71 -19.58
N ALA A 20 8.88 -26.19 -20.60
CA ALA A 20 9.02 -24.82 -21.08
C ALA A 20 7.83 -23.90 -20.70
N GLN A 21 6.92 -24.35 -19.83
CA GLN A 21 5.82 -23.53 -19.33
C GLN A 21 5.82 -23.48 -17.81
N GLU A 22 6.88 -22.94 -17.20
CA GLU A 22 6.82 -22.59 -15.78
C GLU A 22 7.93 -21.63 -15.34
N VAL A 23 8.11 -20.52 -16.04
CA VAL A 23 8.58 -19.26 -15.44
C VAL A 23 8.03 -18.11 -16.27
N GLU A 24 6.72 -17.87 -16.22
CA GLU A 24 6.20 -16.55 -16.56
C GLU A 24 6.44 -15.66 -15.34
N THR A 25 7.67 -15.14 -15.23
CA THR A 25 7.95 -13.97 -14.39
C THR A 25 7.02 -12.88 -14.89
N GLN A 26 5.94 -12.64 -14.16
CA GLN A 26 5.17 -11.41 -14.27
C GLN A 26 6.08 -10.27 -13.82
N SER A 27 6.89 -9.75 -14.75
CA SER A 27 7.42 -8.40 -14.64
C SER A 27 6.21 -7.48 -14.81
N THR A 28 5.64 -7.00 -13.69
CA THR A 28 4.55 -6.03 -13.72
C THR A 28 5.12 -4.70 -14.18
N ASP A 29 5.20 -4.50 -15.49
CA ASP A 29 5.43 -3.17 -16.05
C ASP A 29 4.26 -2.26 -15.62
N PHE A 30 4.49 -1.38 -14.64
CA PHE A 30 3.57 -0.33 -14.21
C PHE A 30 3.24 0.72 -15.29
N THR A 31 3.77 0.53 -16.50
CA THR A 31 3.72 1.48 -17.63
C THR A 31 2.32 1.71 -18.21
N GLY A 32 1.32 0.94 -17.77
CA GLY A 32 -0.06 1.03 -18.26
C GLY A 32 -1.09 1.60 -17.28
N VAL A 33 -0.71 1.94 -16.04
CA VAL A 33 -1.67 2.45 -15.05
C VAL A 33 -1.89 3.95 -15.27
N ASP A 34 -3.14 4.36 -15.51
CA ASP A 34 -3.52 5.77 -15.46
C ASP A 34 -3.64 6.22 -14.00
N TRP A 35 -2.50 6.65 -13.44
CA TRP A 35 -2.42 7.15 -12.07
C TRP A 35 -3.29 8.38 -11.81
N ASN A 36 -3.58 9.20 -12.84
CA ASN A 36 -4.46 10.36 -12.66
C ASN A 36 -5.92 9.95 -12.54
N SER A 37 -6.33 8.88 -13.23
CA SER A 37 -7.65 8.31 -13.04
C SER A 37 -7.77 7.55 -11.71
N ARG A 38 -6.72 6.86 -11.28
CA ARG A 38 -6.73 6.10 -10.01
C ARG A 38 -6.67 7.03 -8.79
N TYR A 39 -5.76 8.01 -8.83
CA TYR A 39 -5.49 8.97 -7.77
C TYR A 39 -5.57 10.40 -8.32
N PRO A 40 -6.79 10.97 -8.38
CA PRO A 40 -6.98 12.33 -8.84
C PRO A 40 -6.28 13.33 -7.91
N LEU A 41 -6.04 14.55 -8.40
CA LEU A 41 -5.46 15.62 -7.59
C LEU A 41 -6.36 15.93 -6.39
N ALA A 42 -5.76 16.01 -5.20
CA ALA A 42 -6.49 16.47 -4.03
C ALA A 42 -6.81 17.96 -4.18
N GLY A 43 -8.05 18.34 -3.84
CA GLY A 43 -8.39 19.74 -3.64
C GLY A 43 -7.83 20.28 -2.31
N ASN A 44 -8.05 21.57 -2.05
CA ASN A 44 -7.70 22.19 -0.76
C ASN A 44 -8.49 21.62 0.42
N VAL A 45 -9.56 20.87 0.14
CA VAL A 45 -10.39 20.16 1.12
C VAL A 45 -10.64 18.74 0.61
N VAL A 46 -10.37 17.73 1.43
CA VAL A 46 -10.64 16.31 1.16
C VAL A 46 -11.42 15.73 2.34
N SER A 47 -12.54 15.06 2.08
CA SER A 47 -13.43 14.52 3.12
C SER A 47 -13.81 15.54 4.23
N GLY A 48 -13.93 16.82 3.86
CA GLY A 48 -14.27 17.90 4.80
C GLY A 48 -13.09 18.44 5.63
N LEU A 49 -11.88 17.92 5.43
CA LEU A 49 -10.66 18.39 6.10
C LEU A 49 -9.84 19.25 5.15
N ARG A 50 -9.36 20.39 5.63
CA ARG A 50 -8.41 21.23 4.89
C ARG A 50 -7.08 20.49 4.74
N VAL A 51 -6.56 20.47 3.52
CA VAL A 51 -5.27 19.83 3.23
C VAL A 51 -4.15 20.83 3.57
N SER A 52 -3.22 20.41 4.43
CA SER A 52 -2.04 21.22 4.75
C SER A 52 -1.05 21.22 3.59
N GLU A 53 -0.33 22.33 3.39
CA GLU A 53 0.72 22.45 2.36
C GLU A 53 2.02 21.72 2.74
N GLN A 54 2.23 21.47 4.03
CA GLN A 54 3.40 20.78 4.53
C GLN A 54 3.24 19.26 4.40
N ILE A 55 4.33 18.55 4.11
CA ILE A 55 4.38 17.08 4.15
C ILE A 55 5.60 16.66 4.96
N ASP A 56 5.35 16.00 6.09
CA ASP A 56 6.43 15.54 6.97
C ASP A 56 7.13 14.30 6.44
N ASN A 57 8.40 14.14 6.85
CA ASN A 57 9.22 12.94 6.64
C ASN A 57 9.43 12.51 5.18
N MET A 58 9.39 13.42 4.21
CA MET A 58 9.68 13.07 2.80
C MET A 58 11.05 12.40 2.58
N SER A 59 12.00 12.57 3.51
CA SER A 59 13.28 11.86 3.48
C SER A 59 13.16 10.34 3.63
N SER A 60 12.05 9.83 4.19
CA SER A 60 11.85 8.37 4.32
C SER A 60 11.65 7.68 2.98
N ILE A 61 11.19 8.40 1.94
CA ILE A 61 11.06 7.87 0.58
C ILE A 61 12.42 7.34 0.10
N ASN A 62 13.46 8.18 0.14
CA ASN A 62 14.82 7.80 -0.26
C ASN A 62 15.46 6.76 0.67
N ALA A 63 14.97 6.62 1.91
CA ALA A 63 15.49 5.63 2.85
C ALA A 63 14.87 4.23 2.63
N SER A 64 13.69 4.18 2.01
CA SER A 64 12.90 2.96 1.84
C SER A 64 12.91 2.40 0.42
N LEU A 65 13.08 3.24 -0.60
CA LEU A 65 12.95 2.87 -2.01
C LEU A 65 14.22 3.17 -2.80
N TYR A 66 14.53 2.37 -3.83
CA TYR A 66 15.67 2.60 -4.71
C TYR A 66 15.25 3.16 -6.06
N GLN A 67 14.27 2.56 -6.72
CA GLN A 67 13.70 3.05 -7.98
C GLN A 67 12.24 3.42 -7.78
N TYR A 68 11.92 4.71 -7.87
CA TYR A 68 10.55 5.16 -7.63
C TYR A 68 10.22 6.43 -8.41
N GLU A 69 8.92 6.65 -8.60
CA GLU A 69 8.37 7.89 -9.13
C GLU A 69 7.42 8.52 -8.12
N ILE A 70 7.57 9.82 -7.85
CA ILE A 70 6.61 10.57 -7.04
C ILE A 70 5.60 11.21 -7.98
N LEU A 71 4.31 10.89 -7.81
CA LEU A 71 3.27 11.55 -8.58
C LEU A 71 3.24 13.05 -8.23
N PRO A 72 3.09 13.94 -9.22
CA PRO A 72 3.12 15.38 -8.95
C PRO A 72 1.90 15.77 -8.10
N ASN A 73 2.16 16.60 -7.09
CA ASN A 73 1.19 17.10 -6.11
C ASN A 73 0.52 16.02 -5.25
N VAL A 74 -0.17 16.47 -4.20
CA VAL A 74 -0.97 15.62 -3.32
C VAL A 74 -2.17 15.06 -4.08
N ARG A 75 -2.44 13.77 -3.90
CA ARG A 75 -3.55 13.04 -4.50
C ARG A 75 -4.61 12.69 -3.47
N GLU A 76 -5.83 12.52 -3.94
CA GLU A 76 -6.93 11.99 -3.15
C GLU A 76 -6.96 10.47 -3.29
N VAL A 77 -6.77 9.77 -2.18
CA VAL A 77 -6.62 8.31 -2.12
C VAL A 77 -7.83 7.70 -1.42
N PRO A 78 -8.50 6.69 -2.01
CA PRO A 78 -9.58 5.97 -1.34
C PRO A 78 -9.08 5.15 -0.13
N MET A 79 -9.80 5.20 0.98
CA MET A 79 -9.58 4.29 2.12
C MET A 79 -9.73 2.82 1.73
N SER A 80 -10.62 2.54 0.77
CA SER A 80 -10.90 1.18 0.29
C SER A 80 -9.71 0.47 -0.33
N ASP A 81 -8.70 1.21 -0.77
CA ASP A 81 -7.49 0.66 -1.40
C ASP A 81 -6.64 -0.17 -0.44
N PHE A 82 -6.78 0.03 0.87
CA PHE A 82 -5.93 -0.59 1.89
C PHE A 82 -6.54 -1.86 2.53
N GLY A 83 -7.71 -2.30 2.05
CA GLY A 83 -8.31 -3.63 2.30
C GLY A 83 -8.72 -3.97 3.74
N SER A 84 -8.19 -3.30 4.77
CA SER A 84 -8.43 -3.64 6.17
C SER A 84 -9.60 -2.84 6.75
N PRO A 85 -10.68 -3.50 7.21
CA PRO A 85 -11.81 -2.83 7.86
C PRO A 85 -11.45 -2.30 9.25
N LYS A 86 -10.26 -2.61 9.78
CA LYS A 86 -9.76 -2.19 11.09
C LYS A 86 -8.26 -1.95 11.06
N PRO A 87 -7.80 -0.76 10.63
CA PRO A 87 -6.39 -0.38 10.69
C PRO A 87 -5.79 -0.47 12.10
N CYS A 88 -6.63 -0.36 13.13
CA CYS A 88 -6.29 -0.53 14.54
C CYS A 88 -5.73 -1.92 14.88
N ASP A 89 -6.06 -2.96 14.11
CA ASP A 89 -5.59 -4.34 14.36
C ASP A 89 -4.06 -4.47 14.11
N ASN A 90 -3.46 -3.50 13.41
CA ASN A 90 -2.01 -3.42 13.21
C ASN A 90 -1.26 -2.84 14.42
N PHE A 91 -1.97 -2.38 15.48
CA PHE A 91 -1.36 -1.84 16.68
C PHE A 91 -1.40 -2.85 17.83
N TYR A 92 -0.21 -3.22 18.31
CA TYR A 92 -0.05 -4.22 19.37
C TYR A 92 -0.38 -3.68 20.77
N ALA A 93 -0.27 -2.37 21.00
CA ALA A 93 -0.45 -1.77 22.31
C ALA A 93 -1.74 -0.95 22.43
N ARG A 94 -2.46 -1.12 23.54
CA ARG A 94 -3.66 -0.33 23.89
C ARG A 94 -3.41 1.18 23.87
N THR A 95 -2.19 1.59 24.22
CA THR A 95 -1.74 2.99 24.21
C THR A 95 -1.71 3.59 22.80
N ASP A 96 -1.40 2.78 21.78
CA ASP A 96 -1.35 3.28 20.39
C ASP A 96 -2.76 3.52 19.85
N ILE A 97 -3.73 2.68 20.25
CA ILE A 97 -5.15 2.88 19.92
C ILE A 97 -5.67 4.16 20.58
N GLU A 98 -5.35 4.39 21.87
CA GLU A 98 -5.71 5.63 22.58
C GLU A 98 -5.10 6.86 21.91
N ARG A 99 -3.83 6.77 21.48
CA ARG A 99 -3.17 7.84 20.74
C ARG A 99 -3.85 8.15 19.41
N CYS A 100 -4.26 7.14 18.66
CA CYS A 100 -4.97 7.34 17.39
C CYS A 100 -6.35 8.00 17.61
N ARG A 101 -7.05 7.66 18.70
CA ARG A 101 -8.31 8.31 19.06
C ARG A 101 -8.12 9.77 19.47
N SER A 102 -7.07 10.09 20.23
CA SER A 102 -6.72 11.49 20.54
C SER A 102 -6.47 12.26 19.25
N LEU A 103 -5.65 11.68 18.36
CA LEU A 103 -5.33 12.29 17.07
C LEU A 103 -6.58 12.48 16.19
N ALA A 104 -7.53 11.55 16.19
CA ALA A 104 -8.79 11.72 15.48
C ALA A 104 -9.59 12.92 16.02
N SER A 105 -9.58 13.13 17.33
CA SER A 105 -10.19 14.32 17.95
C SER A 105 -9.47 15.60 17.56
N GLU A 106 -8.13 15.62 17.61
CA GLU A 106 -7.32 16.77 17.20
C GLU A 106 -7.51 17.16 15.72
N ILE A 107 -7.60 16.16 14.83
CA ILE A 107 -7.90 16.37 13.40
C ILE A 107 -9.32 16.93 13.24
N ARG A 108 -10.30 16.38 13.95
CA ARG A 108 -11.69 16.87 13.91
C ARG A 108 -11.80 18.31 14.40
N GLU A 109 -11.09 18.65 15.47
CA GLU A 109 -11.13 19.97 16.09
C GLU A 109 -10.40 21.03 15.25
N SER A 110 -9.23 20.70 14.69
CA SER A 110 -8.50 21.61 13.81
C SER A 110 -9.14 21.76 12.42
N GLY A 111 -9.87 20.73 11.97
CA GLY A 111 -10.41 20.65 10.62
C GLY A 111 -9.32 20.59 9.56
N GLU A 112 -8.12 20.15 9.92
CA GLU A 112 -6.95 20.13 9.05
C GLU A 112 -6.27 18.76 9.07
N ILE A 113 -5.76 18.35 7.91
CA ILE A 113 -4.99 17.12 7.75
C ILE A 113 -3.75 17.41 6.93
N MET A 114 -2.61 17.06 7.50
CA MET A 114 -1.35 16.99 6.77
C MET A 114 -1.34 15.72 5.90
N PRO A 115 -0.99 15.80 4.60
CA PRO A 115 -0.92 14.65 3.71
C PRO A 115 -0.08 13.50 4.29
N LEU A 116 -0.52 12.27 4.01
CA LEU A 116 0.26 11.05 4.27
C LEU A 116 1.26 10.83 3.13
N ILE A 117 2.21 9.91 3.31
CA ILE A 117 3.00 9.37 2.20
C ILE A 117 2.61 7.90 2.03
N ILE A 118 2.17 7.55 0.82
CA ILE A 118 1.86 6.18 0.45
C ILE A 118 2.81 5.71 -0.64
N VAL A 119 3.08 4.41 -0.65
CA VAL A 119 3.81 3.76 -1.73
C VAL A 119 2.87 2.75 -2.38
N VAL A 120 2.95 2.64 -3.70
CA VAL A 120 2.23 1.64 -4.49
C VAL A 120 3.26 0.75 -5.15
N ASP A 121 3.22 -0.54 -4.81
CA ASP A 121 4.07 -1.58 -5.40
C ASP A 121 3.21 -2.65 -6.10
N ASP A 122 3.85 -3.76 -6.49
CA ASP A 122 3.24 -4.89 -7.20
C ASP A 122 2.14 -5.60 -6.40
N LYS A 123 2.13 -5.43 -5.07
CA LYS A 123 1.14 -6.01 -4.14
C LYS A 123 0.04 -5.02 -3.78
N GLY A 124 0.27 -3.73 -4.01
CA GLY A 124 -0.72 -2.68 -3.82
C GLY A 124 -0.22 -1.56 -2.89
N PRO A 125 -1.12 -0.66 -2.49
CA PRO A 125 -0.73 0.50 -1.72
C PRO A 125 -0.48 0.18 -0.25
N TYR A 126 0.57 0.78 0.32
CA TYR A 126 0.85 0.75 1.76
C TYR A 126 1.25 2.14 2.28
N ILE A 127 1.07 2.35 3.59
CA ILE A 127 1.41 3.62 4.24
C ILE A 127 2.90 3.61 4.58
N LEU A 128 3.67 4.52 3.97
CA LEU A 128 5.06 4.76 4.32
C LEU A 128 5.17 5.73 5.51
N GLU A 129 4.41 6.84 5.47
CA GLU A 129 4.37 7.83 6.56
C GLU A 129 2.94 8.18 6.96
N GLY A 130 2.74 8.32 8.27
CA GLY A 130 1.46 8.73 8.84
C GLY A 130 0.51 7.58 9.19
N GLY A 131 1.02 6.39 9.55
CA GLY A 131 0.17 5.26 9.99
C GLY A 131 -0.84 5.61 11.09
N HIS A 132 -0.45 6.40 12.10
CA HIS A 132 -1.41 6.89 13.11
C HIS A 132 -2.47 7.83 12.53
N ARG A 133 -2.11 8.68 11.54
CA ARG A 133 -3.07 9.55 10.85
C ARG A 133 -4.04 8.73 10.02
N PHE A 134 -3.57 7.69 9.33
CA PHE A 134 -4.42 6.77 8.58
C PHE A 134 -5.48 6.14 9.48
N VAL A 135 -5.08 5.65 10.66
CA VAL A 135 -6.00 5.07 11.64
C VAL A 135 -6.96 6.11 12.20
N ALA A 136 -6.47 7.29 12.55
CA ALA A 136 -7.31 8.38 13.02
C ALA A 136 -8.37 8.78 11.98
N LEU A 137 -7.99 8.87 10.71
CA LEU A 137 -8.90 9.15 9.60
C LEU A 137 -9.94 8.02 9.41
N HIS A 138 -9.53 6.76 9.54
CA HIS A 138 -10.45 5.63 9.55
C HIS A 138 -11.47 5.71 10.70
N GLU A 139 -11.02 6.06 11.91
CA GLU A 139 -11.90 6.29 13.07
C GLU A 139 -12.88 7.48 12.85
N LEU A 140 -12.49 8.46 12.02
CA LEU A 140 -13.38 9.54 11.58
C LEU A 140 -14.39 9.11 10.50
N GLY A 141 -14.24 7.91 9.94
CA GLY A 141 -15.13 7.39 8.90
C GLY A 141 -14.99 8.09 7.55
N VAL A 142 -13.87 8.76 7.29
CA VAL A 142 -13.61 9.39 5.99
C VAL A 142 -13.48 8.32 4.90
N GLN A 143 -13.88 8.65 3.68
CA GLN A 143 -13.83 7.71 2.55
C GLN A 143 -12.56 7.87 1.71
N THR A 144 -11.99 9.07 1.72
CA THR A 144 -10.78 9.43 0.99
C THR A 144 -9.88 10.30 1.85
N PHE A 145 -8.59 10.34 1.54
CA PHE A 145 -7.62 11.15 2.27
C PHE A 145 -6.54 11.72 1.33
N PRO A 146 -5.92 12.87 1.69
CA PRO A 146 -4.83 13.44 0.92
C PRO A 146 -3.51 12.69 1.20
N ALA A 147 -2.80 12.31 0.14
CA ALA A 147 -1.49 11.70 0.25
C ALA A 147 -0.54 12.10 -0.90
N LEU A 148 0.74 12.18 -0.60
CA LEU A 148 1.79 12.08 -1.59
C LEU A 148 1.89 10.61 -2.02
N VAL A 149 1.72 10.35 -3.31
CA VAL A 149 1.75 8.99 -3.86
C VAL A 149 3.10 8.76 -4.49
N VAL A 150 3.76 7.70 -4.05
CA VAL A 150 5.01 7.21 -4.61
C VAL A 150 4.74 5.86 -5.26
N VAL A 151 5.19 5.68 -6.50
CA VAL A 151 5.12 4.43 -7.24
C VAL A 151 6.49 3.77 -7.14
N ASP A 152 6.54 2.58 -6.56
CA ASP A 152 7.73 1.75 -6.54
C ASP A 152 7.91 1.10 -7.92
N LEU A 153 9.13 1.18 -8.46
CA LEU A 153 9.49 0.70 -9.79
C LEU A 153 10.46 -0.49 -9.74
N ASP A 154 10.87 -0.92 -8.54
CA ASP A 154 11.72 -2.08 -8.32
C ASP A 154 10.98 -3.43 -8.53
#